data_AF-A0A3D0ZGW3-F1
#
_entry.id   AF-A0A3D0ZGW3-F1
#
_cell.length_a   1.000
_cell.length_b   1.000
_cell.length_c   1.000
_cell.angle_alpha   90.00
_cell.angle_beta   90.00
_cell.angle_gamma   90.00
#
_symmetry.space_group_name_H-M   'P 1'
#
loop_
_entity.id
_entity.type
_entity.pdbx_description
1 polymer ?
#
loop_
_entity_poly.entity_id
_entity_poly.type
_entity_poly.pdbx_seq_one_letter_code
_entity_poly.pdbx_strand_id
1 'polypeptide(L)'
;MPSVSNAAAASAVDHIQDLGAYVSASPSSFHAVHEAARRLDAAGFAGLDEREPWAGGPGSFYLVRDGALIAWVVPEDAGPTTGFNILGAHTDSPSFKLKPKPTTGAFGWLQAGVEVYGGPLLNSWLDRELQLAGRLVMLDGTQHLTATGPMLRFPQLAIHLDRAVNDGLTLDKQRHMNPVWGLGDPADVDLLAVLASHVPGVPVDPARIGGYDVV
;
A
#
# COMPACT_ATOMS: atom_id res chain seq x y z
N MET A 1 -19.91 -35.14 -15.06
CA MET A 1 -18.96 -34.17 -15.65
C MET A 1 -19.76 -32.93 -16.06
N PRO A 2 -19.99 -31.95 -15.17
CA PRO A 2 -20.47 -30.66 -15.63
C PRO A 2 -19.31 -29.96 -16.34
N SER A 3 -19.57 -29.48 -17.55
CA SER A 3 -18.62 -28.69 -18.33
C SER A 3 -18.28 -27.42 -17.56
N VAL A 4 -17.00 -27.24 -17.23
CA VAL A 4 -16.47 -25.92 -16.90
C VAL A 4 -16.71 -25.07 -18.14
N SER A 5 -17.64 -24.11 -18.07
CA SER A 5 -17.87 -23.20 -19.18
C SER A 5 -16.55 -22.50 -19.47
N ASN A 6 -16.04 -22.69 -20.67
CA ASN A 6 -14.85 -22.02 -21.14
C ASN A 6 -15.20 -20.53 -21.30
N ALA A 7 -15.09 -19.75 -20.21
CA ALA A 7 -15.09 -18.31 -20.30
C ALA A 7 -14.03 -17.95 -21.33
N ALA A 8 -14.43 -17.26 -22.40
CA ALA A 8 -13.51 -16.89 -23.47
C ALA A 8 -12.28 -16.23 -22.82
N ALA A 9 -11.09 -16.80 -23.06
CA ALA A 9 -9.87 -16.31 -22.45
C ALA A 9 -9.75 -14.81 -22.77
N ALA A 10 -9.65 -13.99 -21.73
CA ALA A 10 -9.47 -12.56 -21.84
C ALA A 10 -8.31 -12.28 -22.81
N SER A 11 -8.47 -11.29 -23.69
CA SER A 11 -7.39 -10.96 -24.62
C SER A 11 -6.16 -10.48 -23.82
N ALA A 12 -4.98 -10.51 -24.44
CA ALA A 12 -3.79 -9.96 -23.81
C ALA A 12 -3.98 -8.48 -23.39
N VAL A 13 -4.80 -7.73 -24.14
CA VAL A 13 -5.15 -6.35 -23.82
C VAL A 13 -5.99 -6.27 -22.54
N ASP A 14 -7.01 -7.10 -22.42
CA ASP A 14 -7.88 -7.14 -21.23
C ASP A 14 -7.08 -7.50 -19.98
N HIS A 15 -6.13 -8.45 -20.11
CA HIS A 15 -5.27 -8.84 -18.99
C HIS A 15 -4.35 -7.70 -18.53
N ILE A 16 -3.73 -6.97 -19.48
CA ILE A 16 -2.86 -5.83 -19.16
C ILE A 16 -3.67 -4.69 -18.52
N GLN A 17 -4.89 -4.44 -18.99
CA GLN A 17 -5.77 -3.42 -18.41
C GLN A 17 -6.19 -3.80 -16.99
N ASP A 18 -6.55 -5.07 -16.75
CA ASP A 18 -6.89 -5.56 -15.41
C ASP A 18 -5.70 -5.47 -14.44
N LEU A 19 -4.49 -5.81 -14.90
CA LEU A 19 -3.27 -5.62 -14.14
C LEU A 19 -3.03 -4.14 -13.80
N GLY A 20 -3.22 -3.24 -14.77
CA GLY A 20 -3.10 -1.80 -14.53
C GLY A 20 -4.11 -1.29 -13.50
N ALA A 21 -5.33 -1.80 -13.53
CA ALA A 21 -6.36 -1.50 -12.54
C ALA A 21 -5.98 -2.02 -11.14
N TYR A 22 -5.44 -3.25 -11.06
CA TYR A 22 -4.95 -3.83 -9.80
C TYR A 22 -3.84 -2.97 -9.20
N VAL A 23 -2.83 -2.60 -9.99
CA VAL A 23 -1.71 -1.75 -9.55
C VAL A 23 -2.22 -0.39 -9.09
N SER A 24 -3.14 0.22 -9.83
CA SER A 24 -3.71 1.54 -9.48
C SER A 24 -4.52 1.51 -8.17
N ALA A 25 -5.21 0.40 -7.89
CA ALA A 25 -5.95 0.19 -6.66
C ALA A 25 -5.07 -0.21 -5.45
N SER A 26 -3.76 -0.43 -5.68
CA SER A 26 -2.84 -1.02 -4.71
C SER A 26 -1.68 -0.08 -4.32
N PRO A 27 -1.92 1.16 -3.87
CA PRO A 27 -0.84 2.12 -3.57
C PRO A 27 0.02 1.74 -2.34
N SER A 28 -0.39 0.74 -1.55
CA SER A 28 0.42 0.14 -0.49
C SER A 28 0.18 -1.37 -0.40
N SER A 29 1.04 -2.11 0.31
CA SER A 29 0.87 -3.56 0.50
C SER A 29 -0.47 -3.91 1.16
N PHE A 30 -0.99 -3.05 2.04
CA PHE A 30 -2.32 -3.22 2.64
C PHE A 30 -3.44 -3.06 1.59
N HIS A 31 -3.33 -2.09 0.69
CA HIS A 31 -4.30 -1.95 -0.40
C HIS A 31 -4.21 -3.13 -1.38
N ALA A 32 -3.00 -3.61 -1.67
CA ALA A 32 -2.80 -4.78 -2.53
C ALA A 32 -3.52 -6.02 -2.00
N VAL A 33 -3.37 -6.34 -0.70
CA VAL A 33 -4.07 -7.50 -0.13
C VAL A 33 -5.58 -7.32 -0.03
N HIS A 34 -6.04 -6.10 0.26
CA HIS A 34 -7.48 -5.82 0.28
C HIS A 34 -8.11 -5.88 -1.12
N GLU A 35 -7.41 -5.43 -2.16
CA GLU A 35 -7.87 -5.58 -3.55
C GLU A 35 -7.83 -7.04 -3.99
N ALA A 36 -6.80 -7.81 -3.61
CA ALA A 36 -6.76 -9.25 -3.85
C ALA A 36 -7.91 -9.98 -3.14
N ALA A 37 -8.17 -9.69 -1.86
CA ALA A 37 -9.29 -10.24 -1.10
C ALA A 37 -10.63 -9.93 -1.77
N ARG A 38 -10.87 -8.67 -2.17
CA ARG A 38 -12.08 -8.26 -2.89
C ARG A 38 -12.29 -9.04 -4.19
N ARG A 39 -11.21 -9.31 -4.93
CA ARG A 39 -11.26 -10.11 -6.18
C ARG A 39 -11.50 -11.59 -5.88
N LEU A 40 -10.92 -12.13 -4.82
CA LEU A 40 -11.14 -13.50 -4.36
C LEU A 40 -12.59 -13.71 -3.91
N ASP A 41 -13.16 -12.76 -3.16
CA ASP A 41 -14.58 -12.75 -2.80
C ASP A 41 -15.46 -12.78 -4.06
N ALA A 42 -15.16 -11.93 -5.04
CA ALA A 42 -15.88 -11.90 -6.31
C ALA A 42 -15.73 -13.20 -7.13
N ALA A 43 -14.64 -13.95 -6.91
CA ALA A 43 -14.39 -15.27 -7.50
C ALA A 43 -15.00 -16.43 -6.69
N GLY A 44 -15.67 -16.14 -5.56
CA GLY A 44 -16.35 -17.15 -4.73
C GLY A 44 -15.45 -17.83 -3.70
N PHE A 45 -14.27 -17.27 -3.38
CA PHE A 45 -13.47 -17.75 -2.27
C PHE A 45 -14.08 -17.30 -0.94
N ALA A 46 -13.89 -18.10 0.11
CA ALA A 46 -14.27 -17.77 1.47
C ALA A 46 -13.10 -17.18 2.27
N GLY A 47 -13.25 -15.94 2.74
CA GLY A 47 -12.31 -15.34 3.68
C GLY A 47 -12.41 -15.99 5.06
N LEU A 48 -11.27 -16.37 5.65
CA LEU A 48 -11.17 -17.00 6.96
C LEU A 48 -10.51 -16.06 7.98
N ASP A 49 -11.00 -16.11 9.23
CA ASP A 49 -10.35 -15.47 10.37
C ASP A 49 -9.38 -16.46 11.03
N GLU A 50 -8.11 -16.09 11.12
CA GLU A 50 -7.07 -16.93 11.71
C GLU A 50 -7.21 -17.15 13.23
N ARG A 51 -8.09 -16.40 13.88
CA ARG A 51 -8.38 -16.53 15.33
C ARG A 51 -9.47 -17.57 15.62
N GLU A 52 -10.22 -17.96 14.61
CA GLU A 52 -11.35 -18.88 14.73
C GLU A 52 -10.98 -20.30 14.26
N PRO A 53 -11.59 -21.36 14.82
CA PRO A 53 -11.44 -22.70 14.30
C PRO A 53 -11.98 -22.83 12.87
N TRP A 54 -11.26 -23.54 11.99
CA TRP A 54 -11.70 -23.78 10.62
C TRP A 54 -12.33 -25.16 10.48
N ALA A 55 -13.49 -25.24 9.81
CA ALA A 55 -14.17 -26.51 9.55
C ALA A 55 -13.37 -27.47 8.63
N GLY A 56 -12.48 -26.91 7.80
CA GLY A 56 -11.70 -27.67 6.82
C GLY A 56 -12.54 -28.21 5.66
N GLY A 57 -11.92 -29.08 4.85
CA GLY A 57 -12.57 -29.76 3.72
C GLY A 57 -12.40 -29.07 2.36
N PRO A 58 -13.03 -29.63 1.31
CA PRO A 58 -12.97 -29.09 -0.04
C PRO A 58 -13.53 -27.68 -0.12
N GLY A 59 -12.92 -26.82 -0.96
CA GLY A 59 -13.34 -25.43 -1.11
C GLY A 59 -12.23 -24.50 -1.55
N SER A 60 -12.56 -23.22 -1.67
CA SER A 60 -11.63 -22.14 -2.03
C SER A 60 -11.61 -21.12 -0.90
N PHE A 61 -10.43 -20.84 -0.36
CA PHE A 61 -10.29 -20.06 0.86
C PHE A 61 -9.16 -19.04 0.73
N TYR A 62 -9.26 -17.97 1.49
CA TYR A 62 -8.13 -17.08 1.71
C TYR A 62 -8.10 -16.56 3.15
N LEU A 63 -6.93 -16.09 3.56
CA LEU A 63 -6.76 -15.36 4.81
C LEU A 63 -5.83 -14.16 4.55
N VAL A 64 -6.08 -13.08 5.29
CA VAL A 64 -5.23 -11.88 5.28
C VAL A 64 -4.59 -11.73 6.65
N ARG A 65 -3.28 -11.49 6.67
CA ARG A 65 -2.53 -11.10 7.86
C ARG A 65 -1.69 -9.88 7.51
N ASP A 66 -2.06 -8.73 8.07
CA ASP A 66 -1.44 -7.44 7.75
C ASP A 66 -1.40 -7.17 6.25
N GLY A 67 -0.21 -6.91 5.68
CA GLY A 67 0.01 -6.70 4.25
C GLY A 67 0.26 -8.00 3.47
N ALA A 68 -0.04 -9.18 4.03
CA ALA A 68 0.13 -10.48 3.38
C ALA A 68 -1.21 -11.22 3.21
N LEU A 69 -1.31 -12.02 2.14
CA LEU A 69 -2.48 -12.84 1.83
C LEU A 69 -2.03 -14.23 1.39
N ILE A 70 -2.74 -15.25 1.85
CA ILE A 70 -2.63 -16.62 1.30
C ILE A 70 -4.01 -17.02 0.80
N ALA A 71 -4.08 -17.50 -0.43
CA ALA A 71 -5.27 -18.11 -1.01
C ALA A 71 -4.96 -19.53 -1.46
N TRP A 72 -5.91 -20.45 -1.28
CA TRP A 72 -5.74 -21.85 -1.63
C TRP A 72 -7.07 -22.50 -2.04
N VAL A 73 -6.95 -23.60 -2.76
CA VAL A 73 -8.08 -24.45 -3.17
C VAL A 73 -7.81 -25.88 -2.70
N VAL A 74 -8.81 -26.48 -2.06
CA VAL A 74 -8.80 -27.88 -1.61
C VAL A 74 -9.73 -28.69 -2.53
N PRO A 75 -9.20 -29.60 -3.37
CA PRO A 75 -10.01 -30.51 -4.18
C PRO A 75 -10.85 -31.49 -3.33
N GLU A 76 -11.92 -32.01 -3.93
CA GLU A 76 -12.82 -33.00 -3.30
C GLU A 76 -12.11 -34.29 -2.86
N ASP A 77 -11.09 -34.71 -3.61
CA ASP A 77 -10.31 -35.93 -3.37
C ASP A 77 -9.02 -35.67 -2.58
N ALA A 78 -8.83 -34.46 -2.06
CA ALA A 78 -7.67 -34.11 -1.26
C ALA A 78 -7.68 -34.88 0.08
N GLY A 79 -6.58 -35.56 0.38
CA GLY A 79 -6.34 -36.24 1.64
C GLY A 79 -5.04 -35.78 2.33
N PRO A 80 -4.69 -36.37 3.49
CA PRO A 80 -3.51 -35.96 4.26
C PRO A 80 -2.17 -36.06 3.53
N THR A 81 -2.11 -36.83 2.44
CA THR A 81 -0.91 -37.04 1.62
C THR A 81 -0.95 -36.30 0.29
N THR A 82 -2.01 -35.53 0.02
CA THR A 82 -2.10 -34.73 -1.20
C THR A 82 -1.05 -33.62 -1.15
N GLY A 83 -0.24 -33.52 -2.21
CA GLY A 83 0.79 -32.49 -2.32
C GLY A 83 0.21 -31.10 -2.54
N PHE A 84 1.01 -30.07 -2.25
CA PHE A 84 0.68 -28.68 -2.52
C PHE A 84 1.35 -28.19 -3.79
N ASN A 85 0.60 -27.45 -4.61
CA ASN A 85 1.15 -26.65 -5.70
C ASN A 85 1.20 -25.19 -5.23
N ILE A 86 2.40 -24.68 -4.94
CA ILE A 86 2.59 -23.38 -4.31
C ILE A 86 3.21 -22.41 -5.30
N LEU A 87 2.56 -21.25 -5.46
CA LEU A 87 3.12 -20.07 -6.12
C LEU A 87 3.33 -18.99 -5.05
N GLY A 88 4.53 -18.41 -5.02
CA GLY A 88 4.87 -17.32 -4.11
C GLY A 88 5.15 -16.02 -4.87
N ALA A 89 4.66 -14.92 -4.32
CA ALA A 89 4.98 -13.55 -4.70
C ALA A 89 5.06 -12.68 -3.43
N HIS A 90 5.32 -11.38 -3.57
CA HIS A 90 5.32 -10.43 -2.46
C HIS A 90 4.50 -9.18 -2.82
N THR A 91 3.92 -8.54 -1.81
CA THR A 91 2.95 -7.43 -1.95
C THR A 91 3.58 -6.05 -1.75
N ASP A 92 4.82 -6.01 -1.30
CA ASP A 92 5.56 -4.79 -1.04
C ASP A 92 6.42 -4.36 -2.23
N SER A 93 6.83 -3.10 -2.23
CA SER A 93 7.74 -2.54 -3.21
C SER A 93 8.57 -1.44 -2.55
N PRO A 94 9.81 -1.17 -3.03
CA PRO A 94 10.61 -0.07 -2.50
C PRO A 94 9.85 1.26 -2.53
N SER A 95 9.83 1.98 -1.40
CA SER A 95 9.07 3.21 -1.21
C SER A 95 9.65 4.06 -0.07
N PHE A 96 8.87 5.00 0.46
CA PHE A 96 9.19 5.85 1.61
C PHE A 96 8.14 5.65 2.70
N LYS A 97 8.51 5.19 3.90
CA LYS A 97 7.58 5.06 5.01
C LYS A 97 7.55 6.32 5.86
N LEU A 98 6.37 6.70 6.35
CA LEU A 98 6.27 7.77 7.35
C LEU A 98 7.00 7.37 8.64
N LYS A 99 7.84 8.28 9.14
CA LYS A 99 8.49 8.14 10.44
C LYS A 99 7.51 8.37 11.58
N PRO A 100 7.75 7.84 12.80
CA PRO A 100 6.87 7.98 13.96
C PRO A 100 6.39 9.41 14.30
N LYS A 101 7.19 10.43 13.98
CA LYS A 101 6.83 11.86 14.04
C LYS A 101 6.91 12.45 12.63
N PRO A 102 5.85 12.32 11.81
CA PRO A 102 5.95 12.54 10.38
C PRO A 102 5.70 14.00 9.99
N THR A 103 5.02 14.79 10.83
CA THR A 103 4.83 16.21 10.56
C THR A 103 6.13 16.97 10.84
N THR A 104 6.78 17.46 9.78
CA THR A 104 8.00 18.25 9.86
C THR A 104 7.91 19.46 8.94
N GLY A 105 8.92 20.33 8.94
CA GLY A 105 8.93 21.47 8.04
C GLY A 105 10.23 22.25 8.09
N ALA A 106 10.48 23.03 7.04
CA ALA A 106 11.65 23.88 6.92
C ALA A 106 11.31 25.09 6.03
N PHE A 107 11.78 26.28 6.42
CA PHE A 107 11.67 27.51 5.62
C PHE A 107 10.22 27.84 5.16
N GLY A 108 9.22 27.59 6.01
CA GLY A 108 7.80 27.82 5.72
C GLY A 108 7.12 26.73 4.88
N TRP A 109 7.84 25.66 4.53
CA TRP A 109 7.28 24.48 3.86
C TRP A 109 6.98 23.38 4.86
N LEU A 110 5.80 22.79 4.75
CA LEU A 110 5.43 21.56 5.44
C LEU A 110 6.01 20.36 4.69
N GLN A 111 6.64 19.46 5.44
CA GLN A 111 7.28 18.25 4.92
C GLN A 111 6.76 17.00 5.63
N ALA A 112 6.70 15.89 4.91
CA ALA A 112 6.48 14.58 5.50
C ALA A 112 7.83 13.96 5.86
N GLY A 113 8.06 13.69 7.14
CA GLY A 113 9.25 12.99 7.61
C GLY A 113 9.16 11.53 7.21
N VAL A 114 10.03 11.09 6.32
CA VAL A 114 10.01 9.71 5.79
C VAL A 114 11.35 8.99 5.99
N GLU A 115 11.30 7.66 5.93
CA GLU A 115 12.43 6.77 5.84
C GLU A 115 12.36 5.90 4.59
N VAL A 116 13.51 5.50 4.06
CA VAL A 116 13.59 4.65 2.88
C VAL A 116 13.18 3.23 3.24
N TYR A 117 12.22 2.68 2.50
CA TYR A 117 11.85 1.27 2.54
C TYR A 117 12.41 0.55 1.31
N GLY A 118 13.19 -0.52 1.53
CA GLY A 118 13.85 -1.25 0.45
C GLY A 118 15.00 -0.47 -0.22
N GLY A 119 15.22 -0.71 -1.52
CA GLY A 119 16.27 -0.09 -2.32
C GLY A 119 15.74 0.75 -3.49
N PRO A 120 15.02 1.85 -3.24
CA PRO A 120 14.44 2.67 -4.31
C PRO A 120 15.53 3.42 -5.09
N LEU A 121 15.28 3.60 -6.39
CA LEU A 121 16.02 4.54 -7.23
C LEU A 121 15.60 5.97 -6.87
N LEU A 122 16.26 6.61 -5.92
CA LEU A 122 15.82 7.89 -5.33
C LEU A 122 15.50 8.97 -6.37
N ASN A 123 16.27 9.03 -7.47
CA ASN A 123 16.06 10.00 -8.53
C ASN A 123 14.72 9.84 -9.26
N SER A 124 14.14 8.64 -9.33
CA SER A 124 12.86 8.41 -10.02
C SER A 124 11.65 9.01 -9.27
N TRP A 125 11.83 9.31 -7.98
CA TRP A 125 10.82 9.89 -7.11
C TRP A 125 10.82 11.41 -7.11
N LEU A 126 11.89 12.03 -7.60
CA LEU A 126 11.93 13.48 -7.78
C LEU A 126 10.84 13.91 -8.76
N ASP A 127 10.23 15.04 -8.46
CA ASP A 127 9.34 15.75 -9.35
C ASP A 127 8.10 14.96 -9.82
N ARG A 128 7.66 13.99 -9.01
CA ARG A 128 6.40 13.25 -9.17
C ARG A 128 5.29 13.82 -8.28
N GLU A 129 4.06 13.62 -8.72
CA GLU A 129 2.88 13.75 -7.87
C GLU A 129 2.76 12.48 -7.04
N LEU A 130 2.84 12.60 -5.72
CA LEU A 130 2.87 11.48 -4.80
C LEU A 130 1.68 11.54 -3.86
N GLN A 131 1.22 10.37 -3.42
CA GLN A 131 0.20 10.22 -2.39
C GLN A 131 0.78 9.49 -1.19
N LEU A 132 0.14 9.65 -0.04
CA LEU A 132 0.35 8.75 1.10
C LEU A 132 -0.74 7.68 1.08
N ALA A 133 -0.36 6.43 1.32
CA ALA A 133 -1.30 5.32 1.40
C ALA A 133 -0.86 4.28 2.42
N GLY A 134 -1.81 3.74 3.18
CA GLY A 134 -1.48 2.76 4.21
C GLY A 134 -2.64 2.46 5.13
N ARG A 135 -2.29 2.18 6.37
CA ARG A 135 -3.23 1.79 7.42
C ARG A 135 -3.04 2.63 8.67
N LEU A 136 -4.15 3.06 9.26
CA LEU A 136 -4.23 3.61 10.61
C LEU A 136 -4.74 2.51 11.55
N VAL A 137 -4.10 2.37 12.72
CA VAL A 137 -4.49 1.44 13.77
C VAL A 137 -4.98 2.26 14.96
N MET A 138 -6.23 2.06 15.35
CA MET A 138 -6.87 2.78 16.43
C MET A 138 -6.52 2.18 17.79
N LEU A 139 -6.69 2.94 18.88
CA LEU A 139 -6.43 2.47 20.24
C LEU A 139 -7.29 1.27 20.67
N ASP A 140 -8.44 1.06 20.04
CA ASP A 140 -9.31 -0.12 20.26
C ASP A 140 -8.93 -1.33 19.38
N GLY A 141 -7.89 -1.20 18.55
CA GLY A 141 -7.41 -2.23 17.64
C GLY A 141 -8.06 -2.21 16.26
N THR A 142 -9.08 -1.38 16.03
CA THR A 142 -9.70 -1.22 14.71
C THR A 142 -8.68 -0.68 13.71
N GLN A 143 -8.79 -1.11 12.45
CA GLN A 143 -7.88 -0.72 11.39
C GLN A 143 -8.63 -0.06 10.24
N HIS A 144 -8.05 1.01 9.70
CA HIS A 144 -8.61 1.74 8.56
C HIS A 144 -7.57 1.91 7.47
N LEU A 145 -7.95 1.62 6.23
CA LEU A 145 -7.16 2.03 5.06
C LEU A 145 -7.33 3.54 4.85
N THR A 146 -6.26 4.18 4.43
CA THR A 146 -6.23 5.61 4.08
C THR A 146 -5.38 5.81 2.83
N ALA A 147 -5.83 6.68 1.93
CA ALA A 147 -5.10 7.07 0.73
C ALA A 147 -5.43 8.53 0.39
N THR A 148 -4.42 9.39 0.33
CA THR A 148 -4.64 10.84 0.26
C THR A 148 -4.91 11.38 -1.14
N GLY A 149 -4.63 10.58 -2.17
CA GLY A 149 -4.45 11.11 -3.52
C GLY A 149 -3.19 11.99 -3.64
N PRO A 150 -2.92 12.53 -4.83
CA PRO A 150 -1.67 13.25 -5.12
C PRO A 150 -1.60 14.58 -4.38
N MET A 151 -0.73 14.68 -3.36
CA MET A 151 -0.53 15.91 -2.60
C MET A 151 0.94 16.19 -2.22
N LEU A 152 1.85 15.23 -2.44
CA LEU A 152 3.25 15.35 -2.04
C LEU A 152 4.18 15.43 -3.25
N ARG A 153 5.36 16.06 -3.05
CA ARG A 153 6.40 16.12 -4.07
C ARG A 153 7.79 16.16 -3.43
N PHE A 154 8.76 15.46 -4.02
CA PHE A 154 10.19 15.72 -3.78
C PHE A 154 10.69 16.69 -4.85
N PRO A 155 10.83 18.00 -4.57
CA PRO A 155 11.27 18.95 -5.58
C PRO A 155 12.76 18.80 -5.87
N GLN A 156 13.14 18.68 -7.14
CA GLN A 156 14.55 18.71 -7.51
C GLN A 156 15.11 20.15 -7.42
N LEU A 157 16.32 20.30 -6.89
CA LEU A 157 17.02 21.58 -6.90
C LEU A 157 17.26 22.02 -8.35
N ALA A 158 16.98 23.30 -8.64
CA ALA A 158 17.21 23.86 -9.96
C ALA A 158 18.68 23.75 -10.38
N ILE A 159 18.94 23.31 -11.61
CA ILE A 159 20.30 23.16 -12.18
C ILE A 159 21.14 24.44 -12.12
N HIS A 160 20.52 25.62 -12.11
CA HIS A 160 21.22 26.90 -11.96
C HIS A 160 21.97 27.01 -10.61
N LEU A 161 21.47 26.32 -9.59
CA LEU A 161 22.02 26.25 -8.24
C LEU A 161 22.87 24.98 -8.02
N ASP A 162 22.78 23.99 -8.92
CA ASP A 162 23.63 22.79 -8.97
C ASP A 162 24.03 22.47 -10.43
N ARG A 163 25.05 23.18 -10.92
CA ARG A 163 25.44 23.12 -12.34
C ARG A 163 26.05 21.79 -12.75
N ALA A 164 26.55 20.99 -11.80
CA ALA A 164 27.20 19.72 -12.05
C ALA A 164 26.25 18.52 -11.91
N VAL A 165 24.95 18.75 -11.65
CA VAL A 165 23.97 17.67 -11.38
C VAL A 165 23.86 16.62 -12.50
N ASN A 166 24.13 17.01 -13.74
CA ASN A 166 24.11 16.11 -14.90
C ASN A 166 25.33 15.17 -14.96
N ASP A 167 26.42 15.50 -14.27
CA ASP A 167 27.60 14.64 -14.17
C ASP A 167 27.43 13.59 -13.06
N GLY A 168 26.53 13.85 -12.11
CA GLY A 168 26.15 12.92 -11.04
C GLY A 168 25.22 13.56 -10.02
N LEU A 169 24.05 12.96 -9.82
CA LEU A 169 23.08 13.39 -8.81
C LEU A 169 23.31 12.64 -7.49
N THR A 170 23.64 13.38 -6.44
CA THR A 170 23.76 12.84 -5.08
C THR A 170 22.59 13.30 -4.21
N LEU A 171 21.76 12.35 -3.77
CA LEU A 171 20.63 12.60 -2.89
C LEU A 171 20.90 12.06 -1.49
N ASP A 172 20.92 12.95 -0.50
CA ASP A 172 20.96 12.56 0.91
C ASP A 172 19.55 12.12 1.35
N LYS A 173 19.43 10.88 1.79
CA LYS A 173 18.15 10.27 2.20
C LYS A 173 17.45 11.01 3.33
N GLN A 174 18.20 11.68 4.20
CA GLN A 174 17.65 12.37 5.37
C GLN A 174 17.35 13.83 5.08
N ARG A 175 18.16 14.49 4.24
CA ARG A 175 18.03 15.93 3.96
C ARG A 175 17.21 16.23 2.73
N HIS A 176 17.36 15.46 1.66
CA HIS A 176 16.75 15.76 0.36
C HIS A 176 15.45 14.98 0.13
N MET A 177 15.25 13.89 0.88
CA MET A 177 14.10 13.00 0.70
C MET A 177 13.08 13.14 1.84
N ASN A 178 12.62 14.36 2.11
CA ASN A 178 11.34 14.60 2.82
C ASN A 178 10.45 15.41 1.89
N PRO A 179 9.32 14.86 1.39
CA PRO A 179 8.55 15.53 0.37
C PRO A 179 7.76 16.69 0.98
N VAL A 180 7.61 17.76 0.21
CA VAL A 180 6.75 18.89 0.58
C VAL A 180 5.30 18.54 0.30
N TRP A 181 4.39 18.99 1.16
CA TRP A 181 2.94 18.78 1.00
C TRP A 181 2.09 20.04 1.31
N GLY A 182 2.73 21.14 1.70
CA GLY A 182 2.02 22.40 1.97
C GLY A 182 2.94 23.53 2.44
N LEU A 183 2.32 24.64 2.85
CA LEU A 183 2.96 25.81 3.43
C LEU A 183 2.44 26.00 4.86
N GLY A 184 3.30 26.42 5.79
CA GLY A 184 2.91 26.69 7.18
C GLY A 184 3.98 26.36 8.21
N ASP A 185 3.59 26.40 9.48
CA ASP A 185 4.37 25.94 10.62
C ASP A 185 3.95 24.50 10.98
N PRO A 186 4.89 23.53 11.05
CA PRO A 186 4.58 22.16 11.45
C PRO A 186 4.01 22.03 12.87
N ALA A 187 4.13 23.05 13.73
CA ALA A 187 3.49 23.07 15.05
C ALA A 187 1.97 23.26 14.99
N ASP A 188 1.44 23.82 13.89
CA ASP A 188 0.02 24.18 13.75
C ASP A 188 -0.79 23.16 12.94
N VAL A 189 -0.14 22.12 12.40
CA VAL A 189 -0.76 21.10 11.55
C VAL A 189 -0.41 19.70 12.01
N ASP A 190 -1.25 18.74 11.64
CA ASP A 190 -1.00 17.32 11.91
C ASP A 190 -1.27 16.48 10.66
N LEU A 191 -0.22 15.86 10.12
CA LEU A 191 -0.33 14.96 8.97
C LEU A 191 -1.18 13.72 9.28
N LEU A 192 -1.25 13.28 10.54
CA LEU A 192 -2.14 12.18 10.92
C LEU A 192 -3.62 12.58 10.86
N ALA A 193 -3.94 13.85 11.19
CA ALA A 193 -5.28 14.39 10.98
C ALA A 193 -5.66 14.46 9.49
N VAL A 194 -4.70 14.78 8.61
CA VAL A 194 -4.90 14.69 7.16
C VAL A 194 -5.17 13.24 6.73
N LEU A 195 -4.38 12.27 7.19
CA LEU A 195 -4.63 10.85 6.86
C LEU A 195 -5.98 10.35 7.37
N ALA A 196 -6.37 10.76 8.58
CA ALA A 196 -7.66 10.40 9.17
C ALA A 196 -8.85 10.91 8.34
N SER A 197 -8.74 12.12 7.76
CA SER A 197 -9.80 12.68 6.91
C SER A 197 -9.95 12.00 5.55
N HIS A 198 -8.96 11.19 5.14
CA HIS A 198 -8.97 10.41 3.89
C HIS A 198 -9.37 8.95 4.09
N VAL A 199 -9.82 8.57 5.29
CA VAL A 199 -10.42 7.24 5.50
C VAL A 199 -11.82 7.20 4.85
N PRO A 200 -12.10 6.24 3.96
CA PRO A 200 -13.36 6.20 3.24
C PRO A 200 -14.52 5.74 4.15
N GLY A 201 -15.65 6.44 4.06
CA GLY A 201 -16.94 6.01 4.62
C GLY A 201 -17.08 6.08 6.15
N VAL A 202 -16.03 6.40 6.89
CA VAL A 202 -16.06 6.48 8.37
C VAL A 202 -15.25 7.67 8.86
N PRO A 203 -15.81 8.54 9.72
CA PRO A 203 -15.03 9.56 10.41
C PRO A 203 -14.01 8.91 11.36
N VAL A 204 -12.73 9.28 11.24
CA VAL A 204 -11.67 8.84 12.14
C VAL A 204 -11.20 10.02 12.98
N ASP A 205 -11.22 9.86 14.30
CA ASP A 205 -10.65 10.83 15.23
C ASP A 205 -9.12 10.62 15.30
N PRO A 206 -8.29 11.59 14.85
CA PRO A 206 -6.84 11.44 14.89
C PRO A 206 -6.29 11.28 16.31
N ALA A 207 -6.96 11.78 17.35
CA ALA A 207 -6.55 11.61 18.74
C ALA A 207 -6.67 10.15 19.23
N ARG A 208 -7.35 9.29 18.46
CA ARG A 208 -7.57 7.87 18.76
C ARG A 208 -6.65 6.95 17.95
N ILE A 209 -5.76 7.49 17.11
CA ILE A 209 -4.75 6.70 16.39
C ILE A 209 -3.71 6.21 17.39
N GLY A 210 -3.59 4.88 17.52
CA GLY A 210 -2.58 4.21 18.35
C GLY A 210 -1.30 3.87 17.57
N GLY A 211 -1.39 3.75 16.24
CA GLY A 211 -0.25 3.50 15.36
C GLY A 211 -0.64 3.60 13.88
N TYR A 212 0.35 3.52 12.99
CA TYR A 212 0.13 3.54 11.55
C TYR A 212 1.29 2.87 10.80
N ASP A 213 1.01 2.44 9.58
CA ASP A 213 2.01 2.04 8.59
C ASP A 213 1.58 2.61 7.23
N VAL A 214 2.28 3.64 6.79
CA VAL A 214 1.92 4.48 5.64
C VAL A 214 3.16 4.70 4.80
N VAL A 215 3.01 4.47 3.49
CA VAL A 215 4.01 4.74 2.44
C VAL A 215 3.61 5.93 1.58
#